data_AF-A0A372RMY7-F1
#
_entry.id   AF-A0A372RMY7-F1
#
_cell.length_a   1.000
_cell.length_b   1.000
_cell.length_c   1.000
_cell.angle_alpha   90.00
_cell.angle_beta   90.00
_cell.angle_gamma   90.00
#
_symmetry.space_group_name_H-M   'P 1'
#
loop_
_entity.id
_entity.type
_entity.pdbx_description
1 polymer ?
#
loop_
_entity_poly.entity_id
_entity_poly.type
_entity_poly.pdbx_seq_one_letter_code
_entity_poly.pdbx_strand_id
1 'polypeptide(L)'
;ITDNIKNSYEFRLILRGSRDGFSPRKFHEICDNQSHTISIIKLQGSNEILGGYNPNTWVSNWCHIAEKDSFIFSFKDKNSIENYILSRVKDEQYAIFNHPNYGPTFGNSLVLFENDFYDMN
;
A
#
# COMPACT_ATOMS: atom_id res chain seq x y z
N ILE A 1 9.12 -21.22 26.62
CA ILE A 1 10.16 -20.99 25.58
C ILE A 1 9.75 -19.69 24.91
N THR A 2 10.33 -18.58 25.32
CA THR A 2 10.15 -17.29 24.64
C THR A 2 11.10 -17.29 23.47
N ASP A 3 10.59 -17.60 22.28
CA ASP A 3 11.34 -17.41 21.05
C ASP A 3 11.70 -15.93 20.97
N ASN A 4 12.97 -15.66 21.25
CA ASN A 4 13.58 -14.36 21.07
C ASN A 4 13.75 -14.21 19.57
N ILE A 5 12.64 -13.94 18.87
CA ILE A 5 12.65 -13.61 17.44
C ILE A 5 13.42 -12.31 17.34
N LYS A 6 14.72 -12.43 17.08
CA LYS A 6 15.53 -11.32 16.63
C LYS A 6 14.89 -10.87 15.31
N ASN A 7 14.09 -9.82 15.36
CA ASN A 7 13.39 -9.30 14.18
C ASN A 7 14.41 -9.16 13.05
N SER A 8 14.26 -9.97 12.00
CA SER A 8 15.17 -9.98 10.84
C SER A 8 14.96 -8.79 9.91
N TYR A 9 14.09 -7.85 10.30
CA TYR A 9 13.65 -6.74 9.48
C TYR A 9 13.52 -5.47 10.34
N GLU A 10 13.89 -4.34 9.75
CA GLU A 10 13.73 -3.00 10.31
C GLU A 10 12.74 -2.22 9.43
N PHE A 11 11.71 -1.64 10.04
CA PHE A 11 10.76 -0.79 9.34
C PHE A 11 11.25 0.65 9.32
N ARG A 12 11.46 1.19 8.11
CA ARG A 12 11.75 2.61 7.90
C ARG A 12 10.54 3.30 7.28
N LEU A 13 10.04 4.33 7.95
CA LEU A 13 9.00 5.18 7.41
C LEU A 13 9.56 6.08 6.31
N ILE A 14 9.20 5.82 5.05
CA ILE A 14 9.61 6.64 3.90
C ILE A 14 8.58 7.73 3.54
N LEU A 15 7.28 7.41 3.60
CA LEU A 15 6.18 8.30 3.25
C LEU A 15 5.12 8.31 4.34
N ARG A 16 4.62 9.49 4.72
CA ARG A 16 3.46 9.67 5.59
C ARG A 16 2.60 10.80 5.04
N GLY A 17 1.35 10.50 4.68
CA GLY A 17 0.47 11.49 4.05
C GLY A 17 0.28 12.78 4.85
N SER A 18 0.18 12.71 6.19
CA SER A 18 0.08 13.91 7.04
C SER A 18 1.37 14.74 7.16
N ARG A 19 2.51 14.20 6.73
CA ARG A 19 3.81 14.88 6.72
C ARG A 19 4.18 15.36 5.32
N ASP A 20 3.98 14.50 4.32
CA ASP A 20 4.52 14.66 2.97
C ASP A 20 3.46 15.06 1.95
N GLY A 21 2.18 14.82 2.24
CA GLY A 21 1.05 14.95 1.31
C GLY A 21 0.52 13.60 0.82
N PHE A 22 -0.72 13.58 0.36
CA PHE A 22 -1.42 12.36 -0.10
C PHE A 22 -1.43 12.20 -1.63
N SER A 23 -0.79 13.10 -2.38
CA SER A 23 -0.87 13.06 -3.84
C SER A 23 -0.08 11.88 -4.43
N PRO A 24 -0.57 11.25 -5.51
CA PRO A 24 0.16 10.27 -6.31
C PRO A 24 1.55 10.75 -6.73
N ARG A 25 1.66 12.04 -7.08
CA ARG A 25 2.94 12.66 -7.38
C ARG A 25 3.92 12.53 -6.21
N LYS A 26 3.48 12.82 -4.98
CA LYS A 26 4.33 12.68 -3.79
C LYS A 26 4.72 11.23 -3.54
N PHE A 27 3.80 10.30 -3.79
CA PHE A 27 4.08 8.88 -3.71
C PHE A 27 5.22 8.50 -4.67
N HIS A 28 5.14 8.83 -5.96
CA HIS A 28 6.20 8.49 -6.92
C HIS A 28 7.52 9.23 -6.65
N GLU A 29 7.48 10.49 -6.18
CA GLU A 29 8.69 11.23 -5.77
C GLU A 29 9.49 10.52 -4.65
N ILE A 30 8.83 9.75 -3.78
CA ILE A 30 9.44 9.13 -2.59
C ILE A 30 9.59 7.61 -2.71
N CYS A 31 8.58 6.93 -3.27
CA CYS A 31 8.46 5.47 -3.24
C CYS A 31 8.95 4.79 -4.51
N ASP A 32 9.11 5.50 -5.63
CA ASP A 32 9.72 4.90 -6.82
C ASP A 32 11.14 4.41 -6.50
N ASN A 33 11.50 3.28 -7.11
CA ASN A 33 12.75 2.55 -6.84
C ASN A 33 12.84 1.94 -5.42
N GLN A 34 11.78 2.04 -4.60
CA GLN A 34 11.69 1.32 -3.32
C GLN A 34 10.99 -0.03 -3.54
N SER A 35 11.54 -1.08 -2.94
CA SER A 35 10.98 -2.43 -2.90
C SER A 35 10.66 -2.84 -1.47
N HIS A 36 10.02 -4.00 -1.28
CA HIS A 36 9.67 -4.53 0.05
C HIS A 36 8.91 -3.51 0.92
N THR A 37 7.89 -2.89 0.32
CA THR A 37 7.15 -1.79 0.94
C THR A 37 5.83 -2.28 1.52
N ILE A 38 5.41 -1.70 2.65
CA ILE A 38 4.07 -1.89 3.22
C ILE A 38 3.36 -0.54 3.20
N SER A 39 2.21 -0.50 2.55
CA SER A 39 1.27 0.63 2.57
C SER A 39 0.27 0.44 3.71
N ILE A 40 0.13 1.45 4.56
CA ILE A 40 -0.82 1.47 5.68
C ILE A 40 -1.72 2.70 5.52
N ILE A 41 -3.02 2.46 5.38
CA ILE A 41 -4.02 3.46 5.04
C ILE A 41 -5.08 3.45 6.13
N LYS A 42 -5.22 4.58 6.82
CA LYS A 42 -6.30 4.77 7.79
C LYS A 42 -7.46 5.49 7.12
N LEU A 43 -8.65 4.90 7.14
CA LEU A 43 -9.84 5.54 6.58
C LEU A 43 -10.30 6.71 7.48
N GLN A 44 -10.64 7.83 6.84
CA GLN A 44 -11.12 9.00 7.55
C GLN A 44 -12.50 8.73 8.16
N GLY A 45 -12.70 9.13 9.42
CA GLY A 45 -13.97 8.93 10.12
C GLY A 45 -14.21 7.51 10.63
N SER A 46 -13.26 6.58 10.46
CA SER A 46 -13.36 5.22 11.00
C SER A 46 -12.11 4.77 11.74
N ASN A 47 -12.20 3.62 12.41
CA ASN A 47 -11.04 2.92 12.99
C ASN A 47 -10.46 1.89 12.03
N GLU A 48 -10.93 1.83 10.78
CA GLU A 48 -10.49 0.83 9.82
C GLU A 48 -9.11 1.17 9.26
N ILE A 49 -8.30 0.14 9.08
CA ILE A 49 -7.01 0.19 8.39
C ILE A 49 -7.09 -0.70 7.17
N LEU A 50 -6.68 -0.18 6.03
CA LEU A 50 -6.44 -0.92 4.80
C LEU A 50 -4.95 -0.90 4.48
N GLY A 51 -4.47 -1.83 3.68
CA GLY A 51 -3.09 -1.81 3.27
C GLY A 51 -2.71 -2.94 2.35
N GLY A 52 -1.44 -2.94 1.96
CA GLY A 52 -0.87 -4.00 1.16
C GLY A 52 0.65 -3.99 1.20
N TYR A 53 1.22 -5.16 0.95
CA TYR A 53 2.66 -5.37 0.84
C TYR A 53 3.03 -5.59 -0.63
N ASN A 54 3.99 -4.82 -1.11
CA ASN A 54 4.60 -5.02 -2.43
C ASN A 54 6.07 -5.38 -2.26
N PRO A 55 6.49 -6.62 -2.57
CA PRO A 55 7.91 -7.01 -2.56
C PRO A 55 8.69 -6.38 -3.71
N ASN A 56 8.03 -6.05 -4.82
CA ASN A 56 8.69 -5.45 -5.98
C ASN A 56 8.92 -3.95 -5.83
N THR A 57 9.76 -3.46 -6.73
CA THR A 57 10.04 -2.04 -6.91
C THR A 57 8.85 -1.30 -7.50
N TRP A 58 8.45 -0.18 -6.89
CA TRP A 58 7.50 0.76 -7.51
C TRP A 58 8.15 1.53 -8.67
N VAL A 59 7.35 1.75 -9.71
CA VAL A 59 7.72 2.56 -10.88
C VAL A 59 6.52 3.38 -11.34
N SER A 60 6.73 4.34 -12.25
CA SER A 60 5.67 5.21 -12.78
C SER A 60 5.63 5.19 -14.32
N ASN A 61 5.45 4.02 -14.93
CA ASN A 61 5.55 3.84 -16.40
C ASN A 61 4.36 3.10 -17.04
N TRP A 62 3.18 3.15 -16.41
CA TRP A 62 1.93 2.56 -16.92
C TRP A 62 2.03 1.04 -17.16
N CYS A 63 2.54 0.29 -16.20
CA CYS A 63 2.71 -1.16 -16.35
C CYS A 63 2.10 -1.97 -15.21
N HIS A 64 1.80 -3.23 -15.51
CA HIS A 64 1.57 -4.24 -14.48
C HIS A 64 2.88 -4.95 -14.16
N ILE A 65 3.07 -5.28 -12.88
CA ILE A 65 4.16 -6.15 -12.45
C ILE A 65 3.55 -7.47 -12.01
N ALA A 66 4.03 -8.55 -12.63
CA ALA A 66 3.70 -9.90 -12.23
C ALA A 66 4.28 -10.18 -10.84
N GLU A 67 3.43 -10.43 -9.85
CA GLU A 67 3.89 -10.62 -8.47
C GLU A 67 2.98 -11.56 -7.67
N LYS A 68 3.54 -12.55 -6.99
CA LYS A 68 2.78 -13.59 -6.28
C LYS A 68 2.75 -13.42 -4.76
N ASP A 69 3.81 -12.83 -4.21
CA ASP A 69 4.04 -12.69 -2.77
C ASP A 69 3.46 -11.36 -2.23
N SER A 70 2.89 -10.55 -3.12
CA SER A 70 2.04 -9.41 -2.77
C SER A 70 0.76 -9.87 -2.06
N PHE A 71 0.27 -9.03 -1.15
CA PHE A 71 -1.00 -9.24 -0.48
C PHE A 71 -1.60 -7.90 -0.05
N ILE A 72 -2.92 -7.87 0.10
CA ILE A 72 -3.63 -6.77 0.75
C ILE A 72 -4.22 -7.25 2.07
N PHE A 73 -4.46 -6.30 2.97
CA PHE A 73 -5.07 -6.58 4.26
C PHE A 73 -6.06 -5.50 4.66
N SER A 74 -6.96 -5.86 5.57
CA SER A 74 -7.79 -4.90 6.30
C SER A 74 -7.93 -5.27 7.76
N PHE A 75 -8.06 -4.26 8.61
CA PHE A 75 -8.40 -4.36 10.03
C PHE A 75 -9.62 -3.50 10.29
N LYS A 76 -10.66 -4.06 10.92
CA LYS A 76 -11.88 -3.31 11.27
C LYS A 76 -11.67 -2.30 12.40
N ASP A 77 -10.73 -2.60 13.29
CA ASP A 77 -10.36 -1.73 14.41
C ASP A 77 -8.84 -1.64 14.50
N LYS A 78 -8.30 -0.43 14.38
CA LYS A 78 -6.87 -0.12 14.55
C LYS A 78 -6.27 -0.59 15.88
N ASN A 79 -7.09 -0.85 16.90
CA ASN A 79 -6.64 -1.31 18.22
C ASN A 79 -6.69 -2.84 18.37
N SER A 80 -7.17 -3.59 17.38
CA SER A 80 -7.32 -5.05 17.44
C SER A 80 -6.79 -5.74 16.19
N ILE A 81 -6.16 -6.90 16.39
CA ILE A 81 -5.67 -7.76 15.31
C ILE A 81 -6.53 -9.02 15.12
N GLU A 82 -7.60 -9.20 15.88
CA GLU A 82 -8.35 -10.47 15.90
C GLU A 82 -9.23 -10.69 14.66
N ASN A 83 -9.56 -9.62 13.94
CA ASN A 83 -10.48 -9.65 12.79
C ASN A 83 -9.85 -9.08 11.53
N TYR A 84 -8.57 -9.40 11.29
CA TYR A 84 -7.91 -9.01 10.05
C TYR A 84 -8.39 -9.87 8.88
N ILE A 85 -8.52 -9.25 7.71
CA ILE A 85 -8.66 -9.96 6.44
C ILE A 85 -7.31 -9.87 5.74
N LEU A 86 -6.82 -11.01 5.25
CA LEU A 86 -5.64 -11.09 4.40
C LEU A 86 -6.05 -11.69 3.07
N SER A 87 -5.85 -10.95 1.99
CA SER A 87 -6.13 -11.40 0.63
C SER A 87 -4.83 -11.51 -0.16
N ARG A 88 -4.60 -12.67 -0.76
CA ARG A 88 -3.41 -12.98 -1.56
C ARG A 88 -3.73 -12.93 -3.03
N VAL A 89 -2.70 -12.73 -3.84
CA VAL A 89 -2.81 -12.69 -5.29
C VAL A 89 -3.40 -13.99 -5.85
N LYS A 90 -4.34 -13.86 -6.79
CA LYS A 90 -4.89 -14.95 -7.60
C LYS A 90 -4.39 -14.91 -9.04
N ASP A 91 -4.26 -13.70 -9.58
CA ASP A 91 -3.73 -13.45 -10.92
C ASP A 91 -2.47 -12.61 -10.78
N GLU A 92 -1.33 -13.28 -10.91
CA GLU A 92 -0.02 -12.67 -10.72
C GLU A 92 0.22 -11.53 -11.70
N GLN A 93 -0.22 -11.66 -12.96
CA GLN A 93 0.06 -10.70 -14.02
C GLN A 93 -0.49 -9.30 -13.75
N TYR A 94 -1.52 -9.20 -12.91
CA TYR A 94 -2.19 -7.95 -12.56
C TYR A 94 -2.08 -7.63 -11.07
N ALA A 95 -1.13 -8.22 -10.35
CA ALA A 95 -1.01 -8.08 -8.90
C ALA A 95 -0.65 -6.66 -8.45
N ILE A 96 0.20 -5.97 -9.20
CA ILE A 96 0.61 -4.59 -8.95
C ILE A 96 0.41 -3.77 -10.22
N PHE A 97 -0.15 -2.58 -10.09
CA PHE A 97 -0.31 -1.64 -11.20
C PHE A 97 0.44 -0.34 -10.91
N ASN A 98 1.29 0.08 -11.85
CA ASN A 98 2.17 1.23 -11.72
C ASN A 98 1.71 2.34 -12.66
N HIS A 99 0.75 3.14 -12.20
CA HIS A 99 0.20 4.25 -12.97
C HIS A 99 0.70 5.58 -12.39
N PRO A 100 1.28 6.50 -13.19
CA PRO A 100 1.91 7.73 -12.68
C PRO A 100 0.99 8.68 -11.89
N ASN A 101 -0.32 8.60 -12.15
CA ASN A 101 -1.31 9.40 -11.42
C ASN A 101 -1.97 8.63 -10.27
N TYR A 102 -1.54 7.40 -9.97
CA TYR A 102 -2.05 6.63 -8.83
C TYR A 102 -0.94 6.48 -7.78
N GLY A 103 -1.33 6.37 -6.52
CA GLY A 103 -0.45 5.92 -5.45
C GLY A 103 -0.31 4.39 -5.44
N PRO A 104 -0.13 3.78 -4.25
CA PRO A 104 -0.05 2.33 -4.13
C PRO A 104 -1.28 1.65 -4.74
N THR A 105 -1.06 0.74 -5.68
CA THR A 105 -2.14 0.02 -6.36
C THR A 105 -1.88 -1.49 -6.41
N PHE A 106 -2.78 -2.25 -5.79
CA PHE A 106 -2.73 -3.71 -5.66
C PHE A 106 -3.87 -4.34 -6.47
N GLY A 107 -3.54 -4.70 -7.70
CA GLY A 107 -4.48 -5.06 -8.76
C GLY A 107 -5.64 -4.07 -8.84
N ASN A 108 -6.86 -4.59 -8.98
CA ASN A 108 -8.08 -3.80 -9.00
C ASN A 108 -8.78 -3.74 -7.63
N SER A 109 -8.14 -4.27 -6.58
CA SER A 109 -8.76 -4.44 -5.26
C SER A 109 -8.48 -3.31 -4.29
N LEU A 110 -7.30 -2.70 -4.36
CA LEU A 110 -6.93 -1.53 -3.55
C LEU A 110 -6.19 -0.55 -4.44
N VAL A 111 -6.85 0.56 -4.77
CA VAL A 111 -6.33 1.60 -5.67
C VAL A 111 -6.38 2.92 -4.91
N LEU A 112 -5.23 3.56 -4.75
CA LEU A 112 -5.15 4.92 -4.22
C LEU A 112 -4.91 5.86 -5.39
N PHE A 113 -5.79 6.83 -5.57
CA PHE A 113 -5.66 7.84 -6.61
C PHE A 113 -6.24 9.15 -6.10
N GLU A 114 -5.74 10.25 -6.66
CA GLU A 114 -6.34 11.55 -6.44
C GLU A 114 -7.53 11.70 -7.38
N ASN A 115 -8.64 12.21 -6.84
CA ASN A 115 -9.84 12.48 -7.61
C ASN A 115 -9.96 14.00 -7.75
N ASP A 116 -9.71 14.52 -8.95
CA ASP A 116 -9.84 15.96 -9.27
C ASP A 116 -11.31 16.47 -9.17
N PHE A 117 -12.27 15.60 -8.83
CA PHE A 117 -13.71 15.91 -8.86
C PHE A 117 -14.22 16.74 -7.66
N TYR A 118 -13.40 17.03 -6.66
CA TYR A 118 -13.82 17.84 -5.51
C TYR A 118 -13.46 19.33 -5.61
N ASP A 119 -12.66 19.74 -6.60
CA ASP A 119 -12.26 21.14 -6.81
C ASP A 119 -13.24 21.93 -7.72
N MET A 120 -14.45 21.40 -7.94
CA MET A 120 -15.51 22.04 -8.73
C MET A 120 -16.67 22.63 -7.90
N ASN A 121 -16.45 23.04 -6.65
CA ASN A 121 -17.45 23.77 -5.86
C ASN A 121 -16.91 25.10 -5.33
#